data_AF-A0AAJ6KHE0-F1
#
_entry.id   AF-A0AAJ6KHE0-F1
#
_cell.length_a   1.000
_cell.length_b   1.000
_cell.length_c   1.000
_cell.angle_alpha   90.00
_cell.angle_beta   90.00
_cell.angle_gamma   90.00
#
_symmetry.space_group_name_H-M   'P 1'
#
loop_
_entity.id
_entity.type
_entity.pdbx_description
1 polymer ?
#
loop_
_entity_poly.entity_id
_entity_poly.type
_entity_poly.pdbx_seq_one_letter_code
_entity_poly.pdbx_strand_id
1 'polypeptide(L)'
;MSSSAHELLSRVFGYDDFRGPQQAIVEHVAAGNDALVLMPTGGGKSLCYQVPALLRDGIGIVVSPLIALMQDQVEALRQLGVRAEFLNSTLDAENAQRVERALLSGDLDLLYVAPERLLTQRFLSLLERSRIALFAIDEAHCVSQWGHDFRPEYRQLTVLHERWPHIPRMALTATADPPTQREIAERLDLVDARHFVSSFDRPNIRYTVVQKDNARKQLQEFLGRYRGSAGIVYAMSRRKVEETAQQLCAQGFNALPYHAGLPAEVRAENQRRFLREDGIIMAATIAFGMGIDKPDVRFVAHVDLPKSLEGYYQETGRAGRDGDPAEAWLCYGLGDVVLLKQMIEQGEAAEERKRLERAKLDHLLGYCESMQCRRQVLLAGFGETYPKPCGNCDNCLTPAAAWDATVASQKALSCVYRSGQRFGVGHLIDILRGSENERIRQLAHDQLSTYGIGRDLDERTWRGVFRQLVAASLLEVDSEGHGGLRLTDASRQVLKGERQVMMRRENPAAGRDRSAQRTGLPVQAQDLVLFNALRGLRAELAKQQNVPAFVIFHDSTLRNIAEQRPTSIDALSRVGGIGGGKLARYGAQLIEIVREQG
;
A
#
# COMPACT_ATOMS: atom_id res chain seq x y z
N MET A 1 -35.44 -5.95 9.28
CA MET A 1 -34.23 -5.14 9.50
C MET A 1 -33.37 -4.96 8.24
N SER A 2 -33.48 -5.80 7.20
CA SER A 2 -32.68 -5.60 5.96
C SER A 2 -33.13 -4.40 5.09
N SER A 3 -34.40 -3.95 5.20
CA SER A 3 -34.92 -2.83 4.40
C SER A 3 -34.31 -1.47 4.79
N SER A 4 -34.13 -1.20 6.09
CA SER A 4 -33.63 0.11 6.55
C SER A 4 -32.16 0.34 6.21
N ALA A 5 -31.32 -0.70 6.21
CA ALA A 5 -29.91 -0.58 5.87
C ALA A 5 -29.68 -0.26 4.38
N HIS A 6 -30.42 -0.91 3.48
CA HIS A 6 -30.36 -0.64 2.04
C HIS A 6 -30.96 0.73 1.68
N GLU A 7 -32.10 1.08 2.29
CA GLU A 7 -32.70 2.39 2.12
C GLU A 7 -31.74 3.52 2.55
N LEU A 8 -31.05 3.34 3.68
CA LEU A 8 -30.06 4.30 4.16
C LEU A 8 -28.84 4.35 3.24
N LEU A 9 -28.34 3.20 2.80
CA LEU A 9 -27.22 3.10 1.85
C LEU A 9 -27.51 3.88 0.57
N SER A 10 -28.67 3.65 -0.04
CA SER A 10 -29.09 4.35 -1.26
C SER A 10 -29.33 5.84 -1.03
N ARG A 11 -30.08 6.20 0.02
CA ARG A 11 -30.48 7.59 0.29
C ARG A 11 -29.30 8.49 0.68
N VAL A 12 -28.40 8.00 1.54
CA VAL A 12 -27.30 8.82 2.10
C VAL A 12 -26.04 8.69 1.27
N PHE A 13 -25.68 7.46 0.88
CA PHE A 13 -24.40 7.19 0.22
C PHE A 13 -24.52 7.04 -1.31
N GLY A 14 -25.74 6.91 -1.84
CA GLY A 14 -25.97 6.81 -3.29
C GLY A 14 -25.52 5.48 -3.90
N TYR A 15 -25.39 4.42 -3.09
CA TYR A 15 -25.09 3.08 -3.58
C TYR A 15 -26.35 2.21 -3.62
N ASP A 16 -26.52 1.46 -4.70
CA ASP A 16 -27.67 0.57 -4.87
C ASP A 16 -27.57 -0.66 -3.96
N ASP A 17 -26.38 -1.24 -3.84
CA ASP A 17 -26.14 -2.49 -3.10
C ASP A 17 -24.83 -2.48 -2.28
N PHE A 18 -24.80 -3.29 -1.22
CA PHE A 18 -23.60 -3.60 -0.47
C PHE A 18 -22.66 -4.52 -1.25
N ARG A 19 -21.35 -4.41 -0.98
CA ARG A 19 -20.31 -5.24 -1.60
C ARG A 19 -19.86 -6.37 -0.66
N GLY A 20 -19.78 -7.59 -1.19
CA GLY A 20 -19.20 -8.72 -0.47
C GLY A 20 -19.81 -8.91 0.92
N PRO A 21 -19.02 -8.97 2.00
CA PRO A 21 -19.55 -9.19 3.34
C PRO A 21 -20.10 -7.94 4.03
N GLN A 22 -20.09 -6.77 3.39
CA GLN A 22 -20.50 -5.50 4.01
C GLN A 22 -21.89 -5.58 4.65
N GLN A 23 -22.88 -6.12 3.93
CA GLN A 23 -24.24 -6.24 4.46
C GLN A 23 -24.27 -7.06 5.76
N ALA A 24 -23.62 -8.23 5.76
CA ALA A 24 -23.59 -9.11 6.92
C ALA A 24 -22.87 -8.46 8.12
N ILE A 25 -21.83 -7.64 7.87
CA ILE A 25 -21.14 -6.88 8.92
C ILE A 25 -22.06 -5.80 9.48
N VAL A 26 -22.68 -5.00 8.59
CA VAL A 26 -23.58 -3.90 8.96
C VAL A 26 -24.75 -4.41 9.79
N GLU A 27 -25.43 -5.47 9.34
CA GLU A 27 -26.57 -6.05 10.04
C GLU A 27 -26.16 -6.62 11.41
N HIS A 28 -25.00 -7.28 11.49
CA HIS A 28 -24.46 -7.85 12.73
C HIS A 28 -24.16 -6.77 13.79
N VAL A 29 -23.48 -5.70 13.39
CA VAL A 29 -23.13 -4.58 14.28
C VAL A 29 -24.36 -3.73 14.62
N ALA A 30 -25.26 -3.49 13.65
CA ALA A 30 -26.51 -2.78 13.90
C ALA A 30 -27.37 -3.48 14.95
N ALA A 31 -27.37 -4.82 14.95
CA ALA A 31 -28.04 -5.65 15.96
C ALA A 31 -27.40 -5.59 17.36
N GLY A 32 -26.26 -4.90 17.53
CA GLY A 32 -25.61 -4.69 18.82
C GLY A 32 -24.51 -5.69 19.16
N ASN A 33 -23.98 -6.40 18.17
CA ASN A 33 -22.93 -7.40 18.38
C ASN A 33 -21.54 -6.87 18.02
N ASP A 34 -20.52 -7.39 18.69
CA ASP A 34 -19.12 -7.10 18.42
C ASP A 34 -18.61 -7.77 17.14
N ALA A 35 -17.65 -7.13 16.46
CA ALA A 35 -17.08 -7.64 15.22
C ALA A 35 -15.58 -7.37 15.08
N LEU A 36 -14.85 -8.36 14.54
CA LEU A 36 -13.50 -8.17 14.01
C LEU A 36 -13.58 -8.23 12.48
N VAL A 37 -13.22 -7.15 11.80
CA VAL A 37 -13.42 -6.98 10.35
C VAL A 37 -12.08 -6.82 9.65
N LEU A 38 -11.72 -7.81 8.85
CA LEU A 38 -10.55 -7.80 8.00
C LEU A 38 -11.01 -7.70 6.55
N MET A 39 -10.79 -6.53 5.96
CA MET A 39 -11.15 -6.27 4.57
C MET A 39 -10.04 -5.50 3.87
N PRO A 40 -9.69 -5.85 2.63
CA PRO A 40 -8.61 -5.21 1.91
C PRO A 40 -8.85 -3.70 1.72
N THR A 41 -7.78 -2.96 1.43
CA THR A 41 -7.87 -1.56 1.01
C THR A 41 -8.79 -1.43 -0.20
N GLY A 42 -9.74 -0.50 -0.16
CA GLY A 42 -10.79 -0.35 -1.19
C GLY A 42 -12.03 -1.23 -1.00
N GLY A 43 -12.02 -2.16 -0.03
CA GLY A 43 -13.18 -3.03 0.27
C GLY A 43 -14.38 -2.31 0.92
N GLY A 44 -14.30 -1.00 1.15
CA GLY A 44 -15.38 -0.20 1.74
C GLY A 44 -15.58 -0.42 3.24
N LYS A 45 -14.47 -0.57 4.00
CA LYS A 45 -14.48 -0.69 5.47
C LYS A 45 -15.26 0.44 6.17
N SER A 46 -15.19 1.67 5.66
CA SER A 46 -15.87 2.80 6.27
C SER A 46 -17.39 2.62 6.37
N LEU A 47 -18.02 2.05 5.33
CA LEU A 47 -19.46 1.79 5.33
C LEU A 47 -19.87 0.79 6.42
N CYS A 48 -18.97 -0.15 6.78
CA CYS A 48 -19.22 -1.15 7.80
C CYS A 48 -19.42 -0.55 9.21
N TYR A 49 -18.92 0.66 9.47
CA TYR A 49 -19.17 1.38 10.74
C TYR A 49 -20.06 2.62 10.57
N GLN A 50 -20.02 3.28 9.41
CA GLN A 50 -20.83 4.49 9.15
C GLN A 50 -22.32 4.16 9.07
N VAL A 51 -22.71 3.09 8.37
CA VAL A 51 -24.10 2.68 8.26
C VAL A 51 -24.69 2.27 9.61
N PRO A 52 -24.08 1.35 10.40
CA PRO A 52 -24.65 0.99 11.70
C PRO A 52 -24.63 2.14 12.71
N ALA A 53 -23.69 3.09 12.62
CA ALA A 53 -23.72 4.30 13.45
C ALA A 53 -24.98 5.15 13.20
N LEU A 54 -25.46 5.20 11.95
CA LEU A 54 -26.67 5.94 11.57
C LEU A 54 -27.97 5.14 11.79
N LEU A 55 -27.89 3.81 11.90
CA LEU A 55 -29.05 2.95 12.18
C LEU A 55 -29.36 2.81 13.67
N ARG A 56 -28.35 3.00 14.52
CA ARG A 56 -28.46 2.87 15.98
C ARG A 56 -28.66 4.24 16.60
N ASP A 57 -29.32 4.24 17.76
CA ASP A 57 -29.61 5.48 18.48
C ASP A 57 -28.40 5.91 19.32
N GLY A 58 -27.96 7.15 19.15
CA GLY A 58 -26.74 7.71 19.75
C GLY A 58 -25.67 8.04 18.71
N ILE A 59 -24.46 8.34 19.18
CA ILE A 59 -23.32 8.71 18.33
C ILE A 59 -22.38 7.53 18.08
N GLY A 60 -21.90 7.37 16.84
CA GLY A 60 -20.79 6.47 16.52
C GLY A 60 -19.44 7.11 16.83
N ILE A 61 -18.65 6.49 17.71
CA ILE A 61 -17.28 6.96 18.03
C ILE A 61 -16.28 6.15 17.19
N VAL A 62 -15.51 6.84 16.34
CA VAL A 62 -14.51 6.21 15.47
C VAL A 62 -13.11 6.59 15.93
N VAL A 63 -12.36 5.62 16.44
CA VAL A 63 -10.96 5.77 16.82
C VAL A 63 -10.10 5.53 15.59
N SER A 64 -9.28 6.52 15.22
CA SER A 64 -8.37 6.41 14.07
C SER A 64 -7.00 6.97 14.44
N PRO A 65 -5.88 6.44 13.91
CA PRO A 65 -4.56 6.95 14.26
C PRO A 65 -4.15 8.19 13.44
N LEU A 66 -4.95 8.56 12.43
CA LEU A 66 -4.50 9.38 11.32
C LEU A 66 -5.39 10.60 11.16
N ILE A 67 -4.88 11.75 11.61
CA ILE A 67 -5.59 13.03 11.57
C ILE A 67 -6.06 13.40 10.15
N ALA A 68 -5.20 13.20 9.14
CA ALA A 68 -5.56 13.47 7.75
C ALA A 68 -6.73 12.59 7.26
N LEU A 69 -6.76 11.31 7.66
CA LEU A 69 -7.87 10.41 7.32
C LEU A 69 -9.18 10.86 7.99
N MET A 70 -9.10 11.29 9.25
CA MET A 70 -10.29 11.81 9.95
C MET A 70 -10.88 13.02 9.22
N GLN A 71 -10.04 13.96 8.78
CA GLN A 71 -10.46 15.15 8.04
C GLN A 71 -11.16 14.76 6.73
N ASP A 72 -10.52 13.91 5.91
CA ASP A 72 -11.07 13.47 4.64
C ASP A 72 -12.41 12.73 4.81
N GLN A 73 -12.52 11.85 5.82
CA GLN A 73 -13.78 11.14 6.10
C GLN A 73 -14.89 12.07 6.58
N VAL A 74 -14.58 13.03 7.47
CA VAL A 74 -15.58 14.00 7.97
C VAL A 74 -16.05 14.94 6.86
N GLU A 75 -15.15 15.42 6.00
CA GLU A 75 -15.51 16.24 4.85
C GLU A 75 -16.44 15.48 3.88
N ALA A 76 -16.12 14.22 3.56
CA ALA A 76 -16.96 13.37 2.73
C ALA A 76 -18.35 13.15 3.35
N LEU A 77 -18.42 12.83 4.65
CA LEU A 77 -19.69 12.62 5.36
C LEU A 77 -20.56 13.88 5.40
N ARG A 78 -19.97 15.06 5.64
CA ARG A 78 -20.68 16.34 5.63
C ARG A 78 -21.28 16.67 4.27
N GLN A 79 -20.60 16.34 3.17
CA GLN A 79 -21.14 16.51 1.82
C GLN A 79 -22.36 15.62 1.56
N LEU A 80 -22.44 14.47 2.23
CA LEU A 80 -23.60 13.58 2.20
C LEU A 80 -24.72 14.00 3.19
N GLY A 81 -24.52 15.09 3.93
CA GLY A 81 -25.48 15.60 4.92
C GLY A 81 -25.42 14.88 6.28
N VAL A 82 -24.40 14.07 6.54
CA VAL A 82 -24.20 13.40 7.83
C VAL A 82 -23.54 14.37 8.83
N ARG A 83 -24.03 14.41 10.07
CA ARG A 83 -23.51 15.29 11.13
C ARG A 83 -22.25 14.69 11.74
N ALA A 84 -21.13 14.87 11.05
CA ALA A 84 -19.83 14.33 11.45
C ALA A 84 -18.85 15.44 11.89
N GLU A 85 -18.05 15.13 12.91
CA GLU A 85 -16.95 15.96 13.41
C GLU A 85 -15.71 15.09 13.72
N PHE A 86 -14.56 15.73 13.91
CA PHE A 86 -13.37 15.08 14.46
C PHE A 86 -12.83 15.82 15.69
N LEU A 87 -12.10 15.12 16.56
CA LEU A 87 -11.42 15.69 17.72
C LEU A 87 -10.00 15.14 17.83
N ASN A 88 -9.01 16.00 17.61
CA ASN A 88 -7.59 15.69 17.70
C ASN A 88 -6.77 16.90 18.16
N SER A 89 -5.44 16.75 18.22
CA SER A 89 -4.52 17.78 18.71
C SER A 89 -4.35 19.00 17.79
N THR A 90 -4.87 18.98 16.56
CA THR A 90 -4.75 20.11 15.61
C THR A 90 -5.86 21.15 15.75
N LEU A 91 -6.93 20.83 16.49
CA LEU A 91 -7.99 21.79 16.76
C LEU A 91 -7.58 22.77 17.86
N ASP A 92 -7.89 24.05 17.64
CA ASP A 92 -7.83 25.05 18.69
C ASP A 92 -8.87 24.77 19.80
N ALA A 93 -8.71 25.45 20.93
CA ALA A 93 -9.55 25.24 22.11
C ALA A 93 -11.03 25.57 21.84
N GLU A 94 -11.31 26.57 21.01
CA GLU A 94 -12.68 27.00 20.70
C GLU A 94 -13.42 25.95 19.88
N ASN A 95 -12.80 25.46 18.80
CA ASN A 95 -13.36 24.40 17.96
C ASN A 95 -13.51 23.09 18.74
N ALA A 96 -12.53 22.73 19.57
CA ALA A 96 -12.64 21.57 20.44
C ALA A 96 -13.85 21.67 21.37
N GLN A 97 -14.06 22.82 22.02
CA GLN A 97 -15.22 23.04 22.90
C GLN A 97 -16.55 23.05 22.14
N ARG A 98 -16.58 23.52 20.89
CA ARG A 98 -17.77 23.45 20.02
C ARG A 98 -18.15 22.00 19.74
N VAL A 99 -17.17 21.16 19.37
CA VAL A 99 -17.38 19.74 19.12
C VAL A 99 -17.83 19.01 20.40
N GLU A 100 -17.21 19.29 21.53
CA GLU A 100 -17.58 18.70 22.83
C GLU A 100 -19.01 19.08 23.26
N ARG A 101 -19.46 20.31 22.97
CA ARG A 101 -20.86 20.72 23.20
C ARG A 101 -21.83 19.97 22.30
N ALA A 102 -21.52 19.86 20.99
CA ALA A 102 -22.34 19.12 20.03
C ALA A 102 -22.47 17.62 20.37
N LEU A 103 -21.40 17.03 20.93
CA LEU A 103 -21.39 15.66 21.45
C LEU A 103 -22.36 15.48 22.63
N LEU A 104 -22.43 16.47 23.54
CA LEU A 104 -23.31 16.41 24.71
C LEU A 104 -24.78 16.70 24.37
N SER A 105 -25.04 17.54 23.35
CA SER A 105 -26.41 17.86 22.91
C SER A 105 -27.04 16.78 22.02
N GLY A 106 -26.25 15.82 21.52
CA GLY A 106 -26.74 14.80 20.59
C GLY A 106 -26.86 15.30 19.14
N ASP A 107 -26.13 16.35 18.79
CA ASP A 107 -26.16 16.97 17.46
C ASP A 107 -25.24 16.26 16.45
N LEU A 108 -24.53 15.21 16.87
CA LEU A 108 -23.57 14.48 16.05
C LEU A 108 -24.01 13.03 15.84
N ASP A 109 -23.88 12.57 14.60
CA ASP A 109 -24.09 11.16 14.21
C ASP A 109 -22.78 10.37 14.34
N LEU A 110 -21.65 11.00 13.98
CA LEU A 110 -20.31 10.39 14.04
C LEU A 110 -19.27 11.37 14.60
N LEU A 111 -18.38 10.85 15.45
CA LEU A 111 -17.21 11.57 15.95
C LEU A 111 -15.95 10.74 15.74
N TYR A 112 -15.04 11.27 14.91
CA TYR A 112 -13.70 10.72 14.76
C TYR A 112 -12.77 11.25 15.87
N VAL A 113 -11.99 10.39 16.50
CA VAL A 113 -11.13 10.79 17.62
C VAL A 113 -9.77 10.10 17.55
N ALA A 114 -8.71 10.84 17.86
CA ALA A 114 -7.37 10.28 18.00
C ALA A 114 -7.25 9.48 19.31
N PRO A 115 -6.52 8.36 19.34
CA PRO A 115 -6.46 7.49 20.52
C PRO A 115 -5.91 8.23 21.75
N GLU A 116 -4.89 9.07 21.59
CA GLU A 116 -4.33 9.89 22.68
C GLU A 116 -5.35 10.87 23.26
N ARG A 117 -6.31 11.35 22.45
CA ARG A 117 -7.38 12.25 22.90
C ARG A 117 -8.47 11.48 23.62
N LEU A 118 -8.83 10.31 23.10
CA LEU A 118 -9.86 9.44 23.67
C LEU A 118 -9.51 9.05 25.10
N LEU A 119 -8.25 8.70 25.35
CA LEU A 119 -7.76 8.20 26.63
C LEU A 119 -7.63 9.28 27.72
N THR A 120 -7.90 10.54 27.39
CA THR A 120 -7.92 11.61 28.41
C THR A 120 -9.13 11.47 29.32
N GLN A 121 -8.94 11.63 30.64
CA GLN A 121 -10.05 11.55 31.61
C GLN A 121 -11.19 12.51 31.25
N ARG A 122 -10.84 13.71 30.77
CA ARG A 122 -11.82 14.71 30.33
C ARG A 122 -12.73 14.19 29.22
N PHE A 123 -12.18 13.46 28.25
CA PHE A 123 -12.98 12.91 27.15
C PHE A 123 -13.77 11.67 27.58
N LEU A 124 -13.19 10.79 28.40
CA LEU A 124 -13.91 9.65 28.96
C LEU A 124 -15.15 10.10 29.76
N SER A 125 -15.04 11.17 30.56
CA SER A 125 -16.19 11.75 31.28
C SER A 125 -17.24 12.39 30.35
N LEU A 126 -16.86 12.84 29.14
CA LEU A 126 -17.83 13.29 28.15
C LEU A 126 -18.60 12.09 27.57
N LEU A 127 -17.89 11.01 27.23
CA LEU A 127 -18.50 9.78 26.74
C LEU A 127 -19.49 9.17 27.74
N GLU A 128 -19.19 9.22 29.05
CA GLU A 128 -20.09 8.76 30.11
C GLU A 128 -21.43 9.52 30.16
N ARG A 129 -21.44 10.76 29.65
CA ARG A 129 -22.63 11.65 29.62
C ARG A 129 -23.33 11.66 28.27
N SER A 130 -22.79 10.96 27.28
CA SER A 130 -23.31 10.92 25.91
C SER A 130 -23.97 9.58 25.62
N ARG A 131 -24.93 9.58 24.70
CA ARG A 131 -25.56 8.35 24.22
C ARG A 131 -24.73 7.77 23.09
N ILE A 132 -24.08 6.64 23.33
CA ILE A 132 -23.16 6.02 22.38
C ILE A 132 -23.88 4.92 21.60
N ALA A 133 -23.77 4.94 20.27
CA ALA A 133 -24.33 3.93 19.39
C ALA A 133 -23.39 2.72 19.24
N LEU A 134 -22.11 2.99 18.96
CA LEU A 134 -21.04 1.99 18.78
C LEU A 134 -19.65 2.60 18.93
N PHE A 135 -18.65 1.74 19.14
CA PHE A 135 -17.23 2.07 18.99
C PHE A 135 -16.63 1.37 17.77
N ALA A 136 -16.04 2.14 16.85
CA ALA A 136 -15.26 1.61 15.75
C ALA A 136 -13.78 1.92 15.96
N ILE A 137 -12.93 0.90 15.99
CA ILE A 137 -11.48 0.99 16.10
C ILE A 137 -10.91 0.74 14.71
N ASP A 138 -10.63 1.82 13.98
CA ASP A 138 -10.04 1.75 12.66
C ASP A 138 -8.52 1.54 12.75
N GLU A 139 -7.94 0.93 11.72
CA GLU A 139 -6.54 0.48 11.70
C GLU A 139 -6.12 -0.31 12.95
N ALA A 140 -6.96 -1.27 13.37
CA ALA A 140 -6.79 -2.05 14.59
C ALA A 140 -5.45 -2.81 14.68
N HIS A 141 -4.75 -3.02 13.55
CA HIS A 141 -3.40 -3.58 13.53
C HIS A 141 -2.39 -2.75 14.35
N CYS A 142 -2.66 -1.47 14.64
CA CYS A 142 -1.85 -0.64 15.52
C CYS A 142 -1.76 -1.15 16.95
N VAL A 143 -2.67 -2.04 17.41
CA VAL A 143 -2.62 -2.63 18.76
C VAL A 143 -1.48 -3.65 18.91
N SER A 144 -1.09 -4.28 17.81
CA SER A 144 -0.09 -5.35 17.81
C SER A 144 1.31 -4.77 17.96
N GLN A 145 2.04 -5.15 19.01
CA GLN A 145 3.45 -4.74 19.17
C GLN A 145 4.30 -5.16 18.01
N TRP A 146 3.92 -6.29 17.44
CA TRP A 146 4.61 -6.99 16.38
C TRP A 146 4.04 -6.61 15.02
N GLY A 147 3.03 -5.73 14.99
CA GLY A 147 2.52 -5.07 13.80
C GLY A 147 3.54 -4.14 13.15
N HIS A 148 3.20 -3.66 11.95
CA HIS A 148 4.05 -2.78 11.16
C HIS A 148 3.90 -1.29 11.54
N ASP A 149 2.82 -0.89 12.22
CA ASP A 149 2.57 0.49 12.73
C ASP A 149 2.05 0.47 14.18
N PHE A 150 2.80 -0.13 15.11
CA PHE A 150 2.41 -0.23 16.52
C PHE A 150 2.23 1.14 17.19
N ARG A 151 1.14 1.31 17.96
CA ARG A 151 0.85 2.50 18.77
C ARG A 151 0.52 2.12 20.22
N PRO A 152 1.28 2.61 21.22
CA PRO A 152 1.02 2.30 22.62
C PRO A 152 -0.41 2.62 23.08
N GLU A 153 -0.99 3.70 22.57
CA GLU A 153 -2.33 4.18 22.92
C GLU A 153 -3.42 3.18 22.50
N TYR A 154 -3.23 2.46 21.39
CA TYR A 154 -4.21 1.46 20.93
C TYR A 154 -4.39 0.31 21.91
N ARG A 155 -3.34 -0.06 22.66
CA ARG A 155 -3.45 -1.10 23.69
C ARG A 155 -4.32 -0.70 24.87
N GLN A 156 -4.42 0.60 25.13
CA GLN A 156 -5.22 1.13 26.24
C GLN A 156 -6.71 1.22 25.88
N LEU A 157 -7.09 0.92 24.63
CA LEU A 157 -8.48 0.90 24.19
C LEU A 157 -9.30 -0.26 24.80
N THR A 158 -8.67 -1.15 25.59
CA THR A 158 -9.40 -2.07 26.50
C THR A 158 -10.38 -1.32 27.40
N VAL A 159 -10.07 -0.08 27.77
CA VAL A 159 -10.96 0.76 28.58
C VAL A 159 -12.38 0.88 28.01
N LEU A 160 -12.54 0.76 26.69
CA LEU A 160 -13.85 0.85 26.04
C LEU A 160 -14.80 -0.28 26.47
N HIS A 161 -14.31 -1.51 26.60
CA HIS A 161 -15.15 -2.65 26.99
C HIS A 161 -15.31 -2.74 28.51
N GLU A 162 -14.29 -2.32 29.26
CA GLU A 162 -14.35 -2.24 30.72
C GLU A 162 -15.41 -1.24 31.19
N ARG A 163 -15.54 -0.09 30.50
CA ARG A 163 -16.50 0.96 30.87
C ARG A 163 -17.85 0.87 30.17
N TRP A 164 -17.89 0.37 28.93
CA TRP A 164 -19.12 0.28 28.12
C TRP A 164 -19.33 -1.13 27.55
N PRO A 165 -19.49 -2.17 28.40
CA PRO A 165 -19.59 -3.57 27.96
C PRO A 165 -20.83 -3.87 27.09
N HIS A 166 -21.85 -3.01 27.13
CA HIS A 166 -23.09 -3.19 26.37
C HIS A 166 -23.11 -2.46 25.02
N ILE A 167 -22.08 -1.64 24.73
CA ILE A 167 -21.99 -0.89 23.48
C ILE A 167 -21.19 -1.75 22.49
N PRO A 168 -21.72 -2.01 21.27
CA PRO A 168 -21.02 -2.83 20.29
C PRO A 168 -19.70 -2.17 19.87
N ARG A 169 -18.68 -2.99 19.77
CA ARG A 169 -17.33 -2.63 19.35
C ARG A 169 -16.99 -3.34 18.06
N MET A 170 -16.36 -2.62 17.15
CA MET A 170 -15.80 -3.22 15.95
C MET A 170 -14.37 -2.80 15.72
N ALA A 171 -13.49 -3.78 15.49
CA ALA A 171 -12.11 -3.54 15.10
C ALA A 171 -11.97 -3.78 13.60
N LEU A 172 -11.44 -2.81 12.86
CA LEU A 172 -11.25 -2.89 11.42
C LEU A 172 -9.78 -2.78 11.05
N THR A 173 -9.30 -3.64 10.14
CA THR A 173 -7.96 -3.50 9.56
C THR A 173 -7.91 -3.97 8.11
N ALA A 174 -7.02 -3.35 7.33
CA ALA A 174 -6.73 -3.77 5.95
C ALA A 174 -5.68 -4.87 5.87
N THR A 175 -4.81 -4.95 6.86
CA THR A 175 -3.56 -5.71 6.83
C THR A 175 -3.31 -6.33 8.20
N ALA A 176 -3.58 -7.62 8.32
CA ALA A 176 -3.21 -8.40 9.49
C ALA A 176 -2.93 -9.85 9.06
N ASP A 177 -1.69 -10.31 9.28
CA ASP A 177 -1.34 -11.71 9.17
C ASP A 177 -1.97 -12.50 10.33
N PRO A 178 -2.09 -13.84 10.26
CA PRO A 178 -2.79 -14.63 11.28
C PRO A 178 -2.29 -14.40 12.73
N PRO A 179 -0.98 -14.21 12.99
CA PRO A 179 -0.50 -13.77 14.30
C PRO A 179 -1.06 -12.41 14.75
N THR A 180 -1.02 -11.39 13.89
CA THR A 180 -1.57 -10.06 14.20
C THR A 180 -3.08 -10.13 14.44
N GLN A 181 -3.82 -10.95 13.69
CA GLN A 181 -5.27 -11.12 13.87
C GLN A 181 -5.62 -11.61 15.28
N ARG A 182 -4.89 -12.62 15.77
CA ARG A 182 -5.04 -13.14 17.13
C ARG A 182 -4.71 -12.09 18.17
N GLU A 183 -3.60 -11.36 18.00
CA GLU A 183 -3.23 -10.29 18.95
C GLU A 183 -4.29 -9.17 18.97
N ILE A 184 -4.88 -8.80 17.84
CA ILE A 184 -5.99 -7.83 17.82
C ILE A 184 -7.18 -8.36 18.62
N ALA A 185 -7.60 -9.60 18.37
CA ALA A 185 -8.74 -10.21 19.05
C ALA A 185 -8.52 -10.30 20.56
N GLU A 186 -7.33 -10.73 20.99
CA GLU A 186 -6.98 -10.85 22.41
C GLU A 186 -6.85 -9.49 23.10
N ARG A 187 -6.16 -8.53 22.48
CA ARG A 187 -5.87 -7.22 23.09
C ARG A 187 -7.07 -6.29 23.15
N LEU A 188 -8.02 -6.42 22.22
CA LEU A 188 -9.24 -5.62 22.22
C LEU A 188 -10.43 -6.35 22.85
N ASP A 189 -10.23 -7.55 23.41
CA ASP A 189 -11.28 -8.39 23.97
C ASP A 189 -12.43 -8.65 22.97
N LEU A 190 -12.04 -9.19 21.81
CA LEU A 190 -12.87 -9.53 20.65
C LEU A 190 -12.68 -10.99 20.20
N VAL A 191 -12.21 -11.86 21.10
CA VAL A 191 -11.98 -13.30 20.80
C VAL A 191 -13.29 -13.99 20.44
N ASP A 192 -14.36 -13.73 21.20
CA ASP A 192 -15.70 -14.29 20.96
C ASP A 192 -16.56 -13.47 19.97
N ALA A 193 -16.03 -12.33 19.50
CA ALA A 193 -16.70 -11.52 18.49
C ALA A 193 -16.77 -12.28 17.16
N ARG A 194 -17.72 -11.91 16.29
CA ARG A 194 -17.77 -12.51 14.95
C ARG A 194 -16.63 -11.97 14.09
N HIS A 195 -15.81 -12.88 13.54
CA HIS A 195 -14.70 -12.51 12.67
C HIS A 195 -15.12 -12.56 11.20
N PHE A 196 -15.05 -11.42 10.53
CA PHE A 196 -15.31 -11.27 9.10
C PHE A 196 -13.99 -11.10 8.38
N VAL A 197 -13.46 -12.19 7.81
CA VAL A 197 -12.23 -12.18 7.03
C VAL A 197 -12.56 -12.27 5.55
N SER A 198 -12.32 -11.17 4.82
CA SER A 198 -12.41 -11.14 3.37
C SER A 198 -11.09 -11.59 2.74
N SER A 199 -11.17 -12.04 1.49
CA SER A 199 -9.97 -12.23 0.68
C SER A 199 -9.17 -10.92 0.57
N PHE A 200 -7.86 -11.04 0.69
CA PHE A 200 -6.90 -9.97 0.44
C PHE A 200 -6.59 -9.83 -1.07
N ASP A 201 -7.30 -10.54 -1.94
CA ASP A 201 -7.09 -10.46 -3.38
C ASP A 201 -7.49 -9.08 -3.94
N ARG A 202 -6.57 -8.49 -4.70
CA ARG A 202 -6.77 -7.31 -5.52
C ARG A 202 -6.53 -7.67 -6.99
N PRO A 203 -7.50 -8.32 -7.67
CA PRO A 203 -7.29 -8.88 -9.00
C PRO A 203 -6.92 -7.83 -10.05
N ASN A 204 -7.36 -6.58 -9.82
CA ASN A 204 -7.10 -5.44 -10.68
C ASN A 204 -5.66 -4.91 -10.60
N ILE A 205 -4.89 -5.26 -9.57
CA ILE A 205 -3.48 -4.87 -9.43
C ILE A 205 -2.57 -5.93 -10.05
N ARG A 206 -1.80 -5.55 -11.06
CA ARG A 206 -0.69 -6.33 -11.59
C ARG A 206 0.56 -6.15 -10.72
N TYR A 207 1.17 -7.24 -10.28
CA TYR A 207 2.41 -7.20 -9.52
C TYR A 207 3.60 -7.52 -10.43
N THR A 208 4.60 -6.63 -10.44
CA THR A 208 5.82 -6.74 -11.24
C THR A 208 7.03 -6.50 -10.34
N VAL A 209 7.97 -7.45 -10.29
CA VAL A 209 9.25 -7.30 -9.56
C VAL A 209 10.40 -7.32 -10.56
N VAL A 210 11.17 -6.24 -10.60
CA VAL A 210 12.36 -6.10 -11.45
C VAL A 210 13.63 -5.99 -10.62
N GLN A 211 14.71 -6.54 -11.17
CA GLN A 211 16.04 -6.36 -10.58
C GLN A 211 16.53 -4.94 -10.83
N LYS A 212 17.06 -4.31 -9.78
CA LYS A 212 17.63 -2.98 -9.86
C LYS A 212 18.99 -3.01 -10.54
N ASP A 213 19.09 -2.27 -11.63
CA ASP A 213 20.33 -1.93 -12.33
C ASP A 213 20.43 -0.40 -12.36
N ASN A 214 19.92 0.24 -13.42
CA ASN A 214 19.70 1.68 -13.43
C ASN A 214 18.24 2.02 -13.07
N ALA A 215 17.98 2.16 -11.77
CA ALA A 215 16.64 2.41 -11.24
C ALA A 215 15.93 3.60 -11.92
N ARG A 216 16.67 4.68 -12.23
CA ARG A 216 16.13 5.87 -12.90
C ARG A 216 15.63 5.55 -14.31
N LYS A 217 16.46 4.89 -15.11
CA LYS A 217 16.09 4.51 -16.48
C LYS A 217 14.93 3.51 -16.48
N GLN A 218 14.98 2.53 -15.58
CA GLN A 218 13.93 1.52 -15.45
C GLN A 218 12.59 2.14 -15.01
N LEU A 219 12.61 3.10 -14.06
CA LEU A 219 11.42 3.84 -13.67
C LEU A 219 10.87 4.67 -14.85
N GLN A 220 11.73 5.36 -15.60
CA GLN A 220 11.31 6.14 -16.76
C GLN A 220 10.62 5.26 -17.83
N GLU A 221 11.22 4.11 -18.15
CA GLU A 221 10.65 3.14 -19.10
C GLU A 221 9.29 2.62 -18.61
N PHE A 222 9.19 2.32 -17.31
CA PHE A 222 7.95 1.92 -16.67
C PHE A 222 6.86 3.00 -16.80
N LEU A 223 7.19 4.24 -16.42
CA LEU A 223 6.28 5.39 -16.42
C LEU A 223 5.89 5.86 -17.83
N GLY A 224 6.65 5.49 -18.86
CA GLY A 224 6.30 5.78 -20.25
C GLY A 224 4.90 5.30 -20.64
N ARG A 225 4.42 4.20 -20.03
CA ARG A 225 3.07 3.66 -20.23
C ARG A 225 1.98 4.42 -19.47
N TYR A 226 2.34 5.19 -18.44
CA TYR A 226 1.42 5.84 -17.50
C TYR A 226 1.45 7.38 -17.60
N ARG A 227 1.83 7.93 -18.76
CA ARG A 227 1.78 9.39 -19.01
C ARG A 227 0.37 9.93 -18.75
N GLY A 228 0.27 11.02 -17.99
CA GLY A 228 -1.02 11.64 -17.61
C GLY A 228 -1.84 10.87 -16.57
N SER A 229 -1.30 9.78 -16.02
CA SER A 229 -1.93 9.02 -14.94
C SER A 229 -1.42 9.45 -13.57
N ALA A 230 -2.29 9.43 -12.56
CA ALA A 230 -1.86 9.62 -11.19
C ALA A 230 -1.14 8.36 -10.67
N GLY A 231 -0.10 8.55 -9.85
CA GLY A 231 0.68 7.44 -9.31
C GLY A 231 1.52 7.82 -8.10
N ILE A 232 2.06 6.82 -7.43
CA ILE A 232 2.91 7.00 -6.24
C ILE A 232 4.27 6.33 -6.51
N VAL A 233 5.37 7.00 -6.17
CA VAL A 233 6.73 6.48 -6.25
C VAL A 233 7.35 6.50 -4.86
N TYR A 234 7.49 5.33 -4.25
CA TYR A 234 8.09 5.16 -2.93
C TYR A 234 9.61 5.04 -3.00
N ALA A 235 10.30 5.86 -2.20
CA ALA A 235 11.74 5.84 -1.99
C ALA A 235 12.09 5.86 -0.49
N MET A 236 13.24 5.32 -0.13
CA MET A 236 13.57 5.05 1.28
C MET A 236 14.02 6.30 2.06
N SER A 237 14.56 7.32 1.38
CA SER A 237 15.10 8.53 2.04
C SER A 237 14.50 9.82 1.51
N ARG A 238 14.47 10.85 2.36
CA ARG A 238 13.96 12.20 2.02
C ARG A 238 14.69 12.78 0.81
N ARG A 239 16.03 12.72 0.82
CA ARG A 239 16.87 13.15 -0.30
C ARG A 239 16.47 12.47 -1.61
N LYS A 240 16.28 11.14 -1.59
CA LYS A 240 15.94 10.38 -2.80
C LYS A 240 14.52 10.69 -3.29
N VAL A 241 13.60 11.01 -2.40
CA VAL A 241 12.26 11.50 -2.76
C VAL A 241 12.35 12.80 -3.55
N GLU A 242 13.08 13.79 -3.03
CA GLU A 242 13.26 15.08 -3.70
C GLU A 242 13.96 14.92 -5.06
N GLU A 243 15.05 14.13 -5.10
CA GLU A 243 15.77 13.82 -6.35
C GLU A 243 14.86 13.13 -7.37
N THR A 244 14.03 12.18 -6.92
CA THR A 244 13.09 11.47 -7.81
C THR A 244 12.04 12.43 -8.37
N ALA A 245 11.44 13.30 -7.54
CA ALA A 245 10.48 14.30 -7.99
C ALA A 245 11.10 15.23 -9.04
N GLN A 246 12.28 15.80 -8.75
CA GLN A 246 13.00 16.69 -9.68
C GLN A 246 13.32 16.00 -11.00
N GLN A 247 13.78 14.75 -10.97
CA GLN A 247 14.12 13.98 -12.16
C GLN A 247 12.90 13.66 -13.03
N LEU A 248 11.76 13.38 -12.41
CA LEU A 248 10.50 13.14 -13.11
C LEU A 248 9.99 14.43 -13.78
N CYS A 249 10.07 15.57 -13.07
CA CYS A 249 9.77 16.88 -13.64
C CYS A 249 10.65 17.19 -14.87
N ALA A 250 11.96 16.95 -14.78
CA ALA A 250 12.88 17.13 -15.91
C ALA A 250 12.56 16.23 -17.12
N GLN A 251 11.80 15.15 -16.92
CA GLN A 251 11.34 14.23 -17.97
C GLN A 251 9.91 14.52 -18.45
N GLY A 252 9.34 15.67 -18.04
CA GLY A 252 8.01 16.12 -18.44
C GLY A 252 6.86 15.41 -17.72
N PHE A 253 7.11 14.80 -16.56
CA PHE A 253 6.04 14.32 -15.68
C PHE A 253 5.67 15.42 -14.66
N ASN A 254 4.42 15.47 -14.24
CA ASN A 254 4.00 16.32 -13.13
C ASN A 254 4.24 15.57 -11.81
N ALA A 255 5.33 15.87 -11.11
CA ALA A 255 5.73 15.16 -9.90
C ALA A 255 5.93 16.08 -8.69
N LEU A 256 5.49 15.64 -7.51
CA LEU A 256 5.62 16.37 -6.25
C LEU A 256 6.33 15.50 -5.20
N PRO A 257 7.20 16.07 -4.34
CA PRO A 257 7.80 15.35 -3.23
C PRO A 257 6.89 15.33 -1.99
N TYR A 258 6.93 14.25 -1.22
CA TYR A 258 6.28 14.16 0.08
C TYR A 258 7.08 13.35 1.09
N HIS A 259 7.49 13.99 2.19
CA HIS A 259 8.10 13.32 3.34
C HIS A 259 7.97 14.18 4.59
N ALA A 260 8.13 13.56 5.77
CA ALA A 260 8.02 14.23 7.07
C ALA A 260 8.98 15.41 7.29
N GLY A 261 10.08 15.50 6.53
CA GLY A 261 11.00 16.65 6.57
C GLY A 261 10.52 17.92 5.86
N LEU A 262 9.43 17.88 5.08
CA LEU A 262 8.88 19.07 4.43
C LEU A 262 8.08 19.92 5.44
N PRO A 263 8.07 21.26 5.29
CA PRO A 263 7.18 22.13 6.06
C PRO A 263 5.73 21.65 6.01
N ALA A 264 4.98 21.79 7.11
CA ALA A 264 3.61 21.28 7.21
C ALA A 264 2.70 21.84 6.11
N GLU A 265 2.82 23.14 5.80
CA GLU A 265 2.08 23.82 4.74
C GLU A 265 2.38 23.23 3.36
N VAL A 266 3.66 22.94 3.06
CA VAL A 266 4.06 22.33 1.78
C VAL A 266 3.54 20.90 1.67
N ARG A 267 3.55 20.12 2.76
CA ARG A 267 2.97 18.77 2.78
C ARG A 267 1.47 18.80 2.52
N ALA A 268 0.76 19.68 3.22
CA ALA A 268 -0.68 19.85 3.06
C ALA A 268 -1.02 20.27 1.62
N GLU A 269 -0.27 21.21 1.06
CA GLU A 269 -0.47 21.65 -0.32
C GLU A 269 -0.21 20.52 -1.32
N ASN A 270 0.91 19.81 -1.23
CA ASN A 270 1.22 18.72 -2.16
C ASN A 270 0.18 17.59 -2.08
N GLN A 271 -0.27 17.24 -0.88
CA GLN A 271 -1.34 16.25 -0.68
C GLN A 271 -2.66 16.73 -1.28
N ARG A 272 -3.05 17.98 -1.02
CA ARG A 272 -4.26 18.60 -1.58
C ARG A 272 -4.23 18.58 -3.11
N ARG A 273 -3.11 18.97 -3.71
CA ARG A 273 -2.90 18.91 -5.16
C ARG A 273 -3.02 17.48 -5.68
N PHE A 274 -2.36 16.50 -5.06
CA PHE A 274 -2.44 15.11 -5.49
C PHE A 274 -3.87 14.55 -5.45
N LEU A 275 -4.65 14.89 -4.43
CA LEU A 275 -6.06 14.45 -4.31
C LEU A 275 -6.97 15.12 -5.35
N ARG A 276 -6.70 16.37 -5.70
CA ARG A 276 -7.60 17.20 -6.54
C ARG A 276 -7.25 17.22 -8.01
N GLU A 277 -5.97 17.27 -8.34
CA GLU A 277 -5.47 17.39 -9.70
C GLU A 277 -5.29 16.01 -10.35
N ASP A 278 -5.45 16.01 -11.67
CA ASP A 278 -5.25 14.84 -12.51
C ASP A 278 -3.78 14.67 -12.90
N GLY A 279 -3.31 13.42 -12.96
CA GLY A 279 -2.01 13.08 -13.54
C GLY A 279 -0.78 13.45 -12.70
N ILE A 280 -0.94 13.71 -11.39
CA ILE A 280 0.19 13.94 -10.48
C ILE A 280 0.83 12.62 -10.05
N ILE A 281 2.15 12.58 -10.09
CA ILE A 281 2.99 11.54 -9.49
C ILE A 281 3.49 12.04 -8.13
N MET A 282 3.12 11.37 -7.04
CA MET A 282 3.73 11.68 -5.75
C MET A 282 4.98 10.83 -5.54
N ALA A 283 6.15 11.46 -5.51
CA ALA A 283 7.36 10.82 -5.00
C ALA A 283 7.36 10.94 -3.47
N ALA A 284 7.50 9.84 -2.74
CA ALA A 284 7.32 9.88 -1.30
C ALA A 284 8.09 8.83 -0.49
N THR A 285 8.27 9.10 0.80
CA THR A 285 8.57 8.05 1.78
C THR A 285 7.27 7.40 2.25
N ILE A 286 7.39 6.36 3.09
CA ILE A 286 6.23 5.69 3.74
C ILE A 286 5.32 6.65 4.53
N ALA A 287 5.80 7.86 4.84
CA ALA A 287 4.99 8.91 5.46
C ALA A 287 3.82 9.35 4.57
N PHE A 288 3.94 9.23 3.25
CA PHE A 288 2.83 9.42 2.33
C PHE A 288 2.08 8.12 2.16
N GLY A 289 0.91 8.00 2.78
CA GLY A 289 0.14 6.80 2.56
C GLY A 289 -1.05 6.71 3.48
N MET A 290 -0.79 6.50 4.76
CA MET A 290 -1.82 6.35 5.76
C MET A 290 -2.86 7.48 5.64
N GLY A 291 -4.08 7.15 5.21
CA GLY A 291 -5.18 8.11 5.00
C GLY A 291 -5.47 8.58 3.57
N ILE A 292 -4.60 8.32 2.58
CA ILE A 292 -4.84 8.76 1.20
C ILE A 292 -5.90 7.90 0.53
N ASP A 293 -6.97 8.53 0.04
CA ASP A 293 -8.07 7.89 -0.69
C ASP A 293 -8.31 8.53 -2.07
N LYS A 294 -7.31 8.45 -2.94
CA LYS A 294 -7.49 8.78 -4.37
C LYS A 294 -7.86 7.49 -5.13
N PRO A 295 -9.06 7.39 -5.72
CA PRO A 295 -9.53 6.14 -6.33
C PRO A 295 -8.77 5.76 -7.60
N ASP A 296 -8.28 6.75 -8.34
CA ASP A 296 -7.75 6.66 -9.70
C ASP A 296 -6.21 6.56 -9.79
N VAL A 297 -5.56 6.04 -8.75
CA VAL A 297 -4.10 5.79 -8.76
C VAL A 297 -3.80 4.60 -9.67
N ARG A 298 -3.16 4.82 -10.83
CA ARG A 298 -2.90 3.78 -11.85
C ARG A 298 -1.65 2.96 -11.60
N PHE A 299 -0.70 3.48 -10.83
CA PHE A 299 0.47 2.72 -10.45
C PHE A 299 0.99 3.10 -9.07
N VAL A 300 1.62 2.13 -8.42
CA VAL A 300 2.48 2.33 -7.25
C VAL A 300 3.83 1.71 -7.58
N ALA A 301 4.87 2.53 -7.57
CA ALA A 301 6.24 2.14 -7.90
C ALA A 301 7.12 2.23 -6.66
N HIS A 302 7.91 1.21 -6.39
CA HIS A 302 8.92 1.19 -5.34
C HIS A 302 10.29 1.20 -5.99
N VAL A 303 11.02 2.31 -5.83
CA VAL A 303 12.41 2.42 -6.30
C VAL A 303 13.43 1.96 -5.26
N ASP A 304 12.95 1.50 -4.10
CA ASP A 304 13.69 0.89 -3.00
C ASP A 304 12.83 -0.20 -2.37
N LEU A 305 13.48 -1.20 -1.75
CA LEU A 305 12.78 -2.30 -1.10
C LEU A 305 11.99 -1.79 0.12
N PRO A 306 10.70 -2.17 0.27
CA PRO A 306 9.94 -1.96 1.50
C PRO A 306 10.54 -2.70 2.69
N LYS A 307 10.09 -2.35 3.91
CA LYS A 307 10.58 -3.00 5.14
C LYS A 307 9.95 -4.37 5.40
N SER A 308 8.76 -4.62 4.87
CA SER A 308 8.02 -5.87 5.08
C SER A 308 6.98 -6.12 3.99
N LEU A 309 6.47 -7.35 3.92
CA LEU A 309 5.43 -7.74 2.97
C LEU A 309 4.09 -7.04 3.27
N GLU A 310 3.78 -6.80 4.54
CA GLU A 310 2.56 -6.09 4.97
C GLU A 310 2.59 -4.63 4.55
N GLY A 311 3.74 -3.95 4.78
CA GLY A 311 3.94 -2.59 4.29
C GLY A 311 3.81 -2.51 2.77
N TYR A 312 4.47 -3.44 2.05
CA TYR A 312 4.36 -3.52 0.59
C TYR A 312 2.92 -3.71 0.11
N TYR A 313 2.14 -4.60 0.75
CA TYR A 313 0.73 -4.81 0.42
C TYR A 313 -0.12 -3.56 0.69
N GLN A 314 0.08 -2.89 1.84
CA GLN A 314 -0.65 -1.67 2.19
C GLN A 314 -0.36 -0.53 1.21
N GLU A 315 0.92 -0.35 0.85
CA GLU A 315 1.40 0.66 -0.08
C GLU A 315 0.89 0.41 -1.50
N THR A 316 1.01 -0.82 -2.01
CA THR A 316 0.53 -1.18 -3.35
C THR A 316 -0.99 -1.20 -3.45
N GLY A 317 -1.70 -1.52 -2.35
CA GLY A 317 -3.17 -1.50 -2.27
C GLY A 317 -3.80 -0.12 -2.45
N ARG A 318 -2.99 0.95 -2.51
CA ARG A 318 -3.39 2.31 -2.89
C ARG A 318 -3.76 2.42 -4.37
N ALA A 319 -3.23 1.53 -5.20
CA ALA A 319 -3.51 1.52 -6.62
C ALA A 319 -4.93 0.99 -6.91
N GLY A 320 -5.61 1.60 -7.89
CA GLY A 320 -6.86 1.14 -8.47
C GLY A 320 -7.98 0.85 -7.47
N ARG A 321 -8.28 1.77 -6.54
CA ARG A 321 -9.40 1.57 -5.60
C ARG A 321 -10.77 1.67 -6.28
N ASP A 322 -10.82 2.30 -7.44
CA ASP A 322 -11.96 2.25 -8.38
C ASP A 322 -12.20 0.87 -9.00
N GLY A 323 -11.28 -0.09 -8.81
CA GLY A 323 -11.36 -1.44 -9.37
C GLY A 323 -10.76 -1.56 -10.77
N ASP A 324 -10.32 -0.45 -11.36
CA ASP A 324 -9.70 -0.46 -12.69
C ASP A 324 -8.28 -1.05 -12.66
N PRO A 325 -7.77 -1.53 -13.81
CA PRO A 325 -6.41 -2.01 -13.94
C PRO A 325 -5.37 -1.01 -13.38
N ALA A 326 -4.49 -1.51 -12.53
CA ALA A 326 -3.37 -0.77 -11.97
C ALA A 326 -2.13 -1.65 -11.85
N GLU A 327 -0.94 -1.06 -11.72
CA GLU A 327 0.31 -1.82 -11.61
C GLU A 327 1.14 -1.44 -10.37
N ALA A 328 1.51 -2.47 -9.60
CA ALA A 328 2.48 -2.42 -8.53
C ALA A 328 3.84 -2.85 -9.07
N TRP A 329 4.79 -1.93 -9.12
CA TRP A 329 6.13 -2.16 -9.67
C TRP A 329 7.19 -2.03 -8.58
N LEU A 330 7.95 -3.08 -8.31
CA LEU A 330 9.03 -3.09 -7.33
C LEU A 330 10.38 -3.27 -8.01
N CYS A 331 11.27 -2.31 -7.83
CA CYS A 331 12.65 -2.35 -8.29
C CYS A 331 13.59 -2.40 -7.10
N TYR A 332 14.21 -3.56 -6.89
CA TYR A 332 15.14 -3.76 -5.76
C TYR A 332 16.42 -4.45 -6.19
N GLY A 333 17.50 -4.16 -5.46
CA GLY A 333 18.81 -4.75 -5.65
C GLY A 333 19.44 -5.12 -4.32
N LEU A 334 20.61 -5.77 -4.40
CA LEU A 334 21.34 -6.21 -3.21
C LEU A 334 21.67 -5.05 -2.25
N GLY A 335 21.97 -3.85 -2.78
CA GLY A 335 22.25 -2.68 -1.94
C GLY A 335 21.10 -2.31 -1.00
N ASP A 336 19.86 -2.49 -1.44
CA ASP A 336 18.68 -2.21 -0.61
C ASP A 336 18.58 -3.21 0.54
N VAL A 337 18.88 -4.49 0.25
CA VAL A 337 18.86 -5.56 1.25
C VAL A 337 19.90 -5.32 2.34
N VAL A 338 21.12 -4.97 1.93
CA VAL A 338 22.22 -4.65 2.84
C VAL A 338 21.85 -3.48 3.74
N LEU A 339 21.32 -2.42 3.14
CA LEU A 339 20.92 -1.21 3.86
C LEU A 339 19.82 -1.48 4.89
N LEU A 340 18.77 -2.23 4.52
CA LEU A 340 17.69 -2.57 5.45
C LEU A 340 18.18 -3.48 6.59
N LYS A 341 19.02 -4.47 6.32
CA LYS A 341 19.61 -5.30 7.38
C LYS A 341 20.46 -4.47 8.33
N GLN A 342 21.29 -3.56 7.82
CA GLN A 342 22.07 -2.63 8.65
C GLN A 342 21.17 -1.73 9.52
N MET A 343 20.09 -1.19 8.96
CA MET A 343 19.13 -0.37 9.72
C MET A 343 18.47 -1.15 10.86
N ILE A 344 18.18 -2.44 10.68
CA ILE A 344 17.63 -3.31 11.73
C ILE A 344 18.67 -3.54 12.82
N GLU A 345 19.90 -3.91 12.45
CA GLU A 345 20.95 -4.25 13.42
C GLU A 345 21.43 -3.04 14.24
N GLN A 346 21.53 -1.87 13.60
CA GLN A 346 21.95 -0.61 14.24
C GLN A 346 20.80 0.07 15.03
N GLY A 347 19.57 -0.43 14.92
CA GLY A 347 18.44 0.12 15.65
C GLY A 347 18.56 -0.07 17.17
N GLU A 348 17.98 0.85 17.93
CA GLU A 348 17.91 0.78 19.41
C GLU A 348 16.84 -0.20 19.93
N ALA A 349 16.16 -0.91 19.02
CA ALA A 349 15.13 -1.87 19.37
C ALA A 349 15.71 -3.08 20.13
N ALA A 350 14.91 -3.68 21.01
CA ALA A 350 15.27 -4.93 21.68
C ALA A 350 15.51 -6.07 20.68
N GLU A 351 16.35 -7.05 21.03
CA GLU A 351 16.72 -8.17 20.13
C GLU A 351 15.53 -8.97 19.62
N GLU A 352 14.48 -9.15 20.43
CA GLU A 352 13.24 -9.79 20.01
C GLU A 352 12.56 -9.06 18.84
N ARG A 353 12.56 -7.71 18.89
CA ARG A 353 12.02 -6.87 17.82
C ARG A 353 12.88 -6.93 16.57
N LYS A 354 14.21 -6.86 16.70
CA LYS A 354 15.13 -7.02 15.56
C LYS A 354 14.97 -8.39 14.89
N ARG A 355 14.77 -9.45 15.67
CA ARG A 355 14.51 -10.80 15.14
C ARG A 355 13.22 -10.85 14.31
N LEU A 356 12.16 -10.20 14.77
CA LEU A 356 10.91 -10.09 14.03
C LEU A 356 11.09 -9.29 12.73
N GLU A 357 11.76 -8.13 12.79
CA GLU A 357 12.01 -7.30 11.61
C GLU A 357 12.85 -8.02 10.56
N ARG A 358 13.85 -8.80 10.99
CA ARG A 358 14.59 -9.72 10.11
C ARG A 358 13.68 -10.74 9.44
N ALA A 359 12.82 -11.41 10.21
CA ALA A 359 11.89 -12.40 9.67
C ALA A 359 10.93 -11.78 8.62
N LYS A 360 10.43 -10.57 8.88
CA LYS A 360 9.58 -9.82 7.94
C LYS A 360 10.31 -9.43 6.66
N LEU A 361 11.56 -8.97 6.79
CA LEU A 361 12.40 -8.65 5.64
C LEU A 361 12.70 -9.91 4.81
N ASP A 362 13.10 -11.00 5.45
CA ASP A 362 13.39 -12.27 4.78
C ASP A 362 12.15 -12.81 4.05
N HIS A 363 10.94 -12.65 4.62
CA HIS A 363 9.70 -12.99 3.93
C HIS A 363 9.47 -12.15 2.66
N LEU A 364 9.71 -10.84 2.71
CA LEU A 364 9.63 -9.97 1.53
C LEU A 364 10.69 -10.33 0.49
N LEU A 365 11.90 -10.70 0.90
CA LEU A 365 12.94 -11.19 -0.01
C LEU A 365 12.53 -12.49 -0.69
N GLY A 366 11.92 -13.42 0.06
CA GLY A 366 11.31 -14.63 -0.47
C GLY A 366 10.23 -14.32 -1.52
N TYR A 367 9.37 -13.32 -1.26
CA TYR A 367 8.40 -12.84 -2.25
C TYR A 367 9.07 -12.33 -3.53
N CYS A 368 10.17 -11.58 -3.41
CA CYS A 368 10.85 -11.00 -4.56
C CYS A 368 11.60 -12.04 -5.42
N GLU A 369 12.24 -13.03 -4.80
CA GLU A 369 12.98 -14.09 -5.51
C GLU A 369 12.11 -15.28 -5.93
N SER A 370 10.86 -15.36 -5.46
CA SER A 370 9.96 -16.44 -5.82
C SER A 370 9.74 -16.55 -7.34
N MET A 371 9.64 -17.79 -7.81
CA MET A 371 9.24 -18.15 -9.18
C MET A 371 7.74 -18.50 -9.27
N GLN A 372 7.05 -18.60 -8.14
CA GLN A 372 5.61 -18.87 -8.09
C GLN A 372 4.82 -17.61 -8.43
N CYS A 373 3.52 -17.75 -8.67
CA CYS A 373 2.64 -16.59 -8.86
C CYS A 373 2.78 -15.59 -7.69
N ARG A 374 3.10 -14.32 -7.98
CA ARG A 374 3.27 -13.26 -6.96
C ARG A 374 2.05 -13.17 -6.04
N ARG A 375 0.85 -13.23 -6.63
CA ARG A 375 -0.41 -13.16 -5.89
C ARG A 375 -0.57 -14.34 -4.93
N GLN A 376 -0.22 -15.56 -5.34
CA GLN A 376 -0.26 -16.72 -4.44
C GLN A 376 0.69 -16.54 -3.25
N VAL A 377 1.92 -16.09 -3.49
CA VAL A 377 2.92 -15.85 -2.43
C VAL A 377 2.46 -14.74 -1.49
N LEU A 378 1.95 -13.63 -2.05
CA LEU A 378 1.46 -12.49 -1.30
C LEU A 378 0.29 -12.87 -0.38
N LEU A 379 -0.70 -13.60 -0.91
CA LEU A 379 -1.87 -14.03 -0.15
C LEU A 379 -1.54 -15.11 0.89
N ALA A 380 -0.62 -16.03 0.56
CA ALA A 380 -0.12 -17.01 1.52
C ALA A 380 0.54 -16.33 2.73
N GLY A 381 1.20 -15.20 2.52
CA GLY A 381 1.76 -14.38 3.60
C GLY A 381 0.72 -13.82 4.57
N PHE A 382 -0.55 -13.71 4.17
CA PHE A 382 -1.68 -13.33 5.01
C PHE A 382 -2.54 -14.53 5.45
N GLY A 383 -2.06 -15.75 5.24
CA GLY A 383 -2.77 -16.98 5.60
C GLY A 383 -3.86 -17.39 4.61
N GLU A 384 -3.92 -16.77 3.42
CA GLU A 384 -4.91 -17.09 2.39
C GLU A 384 -4.32 -17.99 1.31
N THR A 385 -4.95 -19.15 1.08
CA THR A 385 -4.57 -20.04 -0.02
C THR A 385 -5.29 -19.65 -1.30
N TYR A 386 -4.54 -19.22 -2.31
CA TYR A 386 -5.09 -18.85 -3.61
C TYR A 386 -5.00 -20.01 -4.62
N PRO A 387 -6.13 -20.46 -5.20
CA PRO A 387 -6.24 -21.79 -5.77
C PRO A 387 -5.45 -22.00 -7.07
N LYS A 388 -5.21 -20.95 -7.86
CA LYS A 388 -4.55 -21.03 -9.17
C LYS A 388 -3.64 -19.83 -9.41
N PRO A 389 -2.60 -19.96 -10.26
CA PRO A 389 -1.82 -18.81 -10.71
C PRO A 389 -2.72 -17.72 -11.31
N CYS A 390 -2.44 -16.45 -11.01
CA CYS A 390 -3.37 -15.34 -11.29
C CYS A 390 -3.42 -14.88 -12.75
N GLY A 391 -2.48 -15.30 -13.60
CA GLY A 391 -2.42 -14.85 -15.00
C GLY A 391 -2.13 -13.36 -15.21
N ASN A 392 -1.86 -12.59 -14.15
CA ASN A 392 -1.70 -11.12 -14.20
C ASN A 392 -0.50 -10.59 -13.38
N CYS A 393 0.50 -11.43 -13.08
CA CYS A 393 1.77 -10.98 -12.48
C CYS A 393 2.95 -11.35 -13.36
N ASP A 394 4.11 -10.72 -13.16
CA ASP A 394 5.34 -10.99 -13.91
C ASP A 394 5.67 -12.48 -14.00
N ASN A 395 5.57 -13.23 -12.90
CA ASN A 395 5.85 -14.67 -12.91
C ASN A 395 4.84 -15.52 -13.68
N CYS A 396 3.60 -15.05 -13.86
CA CYS A 396 2.60 -15.72 -14.69
C CYS A 396 2.71 -15.33 -16.17
N LEU A 397 3.03 -14.06 -16.44
CA LEU A 397 3.10 -13.48 -17.78
C LEU A 397 4.43 -13.79 -18.47
N THR A 398 5.51 -13.80 -17.72
CA THR A 398 6.87 -14.09 -18.18
C THR A 398 7.57 -15.03 -17.19
N PRO A 399 7.19 -16.33 -17.16
CA PRO A 399 7.78 -17.29 -16.24
C PRO A 399 9.30 -17.34 -16.40
N ALA A 400 10.03 -17.17 -15.30
CA ALA A 400 11.48 -17.27 -15.30
C ALA A 400 11.91 -18.74 -15.29
N ALA A 401 12.95 -19.07 -16.06
CA ALA A 401 13.55 -20.40 -15.99
C ALA A 401 14.23 -20.60 -14.63
N ALA A 402 14.06 -21.78 -14.03
CA ALA A 402 14.88 -22.21 -12.90
C ALA A 402 16.18 -22.84 -13.44
N TRP A 403 17.26 -22.72 -12.68
CA TRP A 403 18.48 -23.48 -12.93
C TRP A 403 19.09 -23.98 -11.62
N ASP A 404 19.79 -25.11 -11.71
CA ASP A 404 20.54 -25.65 -10.57
C ASP A 404 21.81 -24.81 -10.37
N ALA A 405 21.77 -23.95 -9.36
CA ALA A 405 22.85 -23.06 -8.98
C ALA A 405 23.66 -23.62 -7.81
N THR A 406 23.57 -24.92 -7.49
CA THR A 406 24.27 -25.54 -6.36
C THR A 406 25.78 -25.32 -6.45
N VAL A 407 26.38 -25.58 -7.61
CA VAL A 407 27.82 -25.37 -7.82
C VAL A 407 28.19 -23.89 -7.73
N ALA A 408 27.42 -22.99 -8.34
CA ALA A 408 27.66 -21.56 -8.23
C ALA A 408 27.56 -21.06 -6.79
N SER A 409 26.59 -21.59 -6.03
CA SER A 409 26.42 -21.33 -4.60
C SER A 409 27.63 -21.81 -3.82
N GLN A 410 28.11 -23.04 -4.06
CA GLN A 410 29.32 -23.56 -3.41
C GLN A 410 30.56 -22.70 -3.70
N LYS A 411 30.76 -22.29 -4.96
CA LYS A 411 31.84 -21.37 -5.36
C LYS A 411 31.75 -20.06 -4.58
N ALA A 412 30.57 -19.44 -4.54
CA ALA A 412 30.34 -18.17 -3.84
C ALA A 412 30.54 -18.28 -2.32
N LEU A 413 29.92 -19.28 -1.68
CA LEU A 413 30.04 -19.53 -0.24
C LEU A 413 31.49 -19.84 0.15
N SER A 414 32.21 -20.64 -0.64
CA SER A 414 33.62 -20.92 -0.41
C SER A 414 34.48 -19.66 -0.56
N CYS A 415 34.18 -18.80 -1.53
CA CYS A 415 34.89 -17.53 -1.71
C CYS A 415 34.66 -16.58 -0.51
N VAL A 416 33.44 -16.50 0.01
CA VAL A 416 33.13 -15.74 1.24
C VAL A 416 33.96 -16.24 2.41
N TYR A 417 33.98 -17.56 2.63
CA TYR A 417 34.76 -18.17 3.70
C TYR A 417 36.26 -17.89 3.58
N ARG A 418 36.85 -18.17 2.40
CA ARG A 418 38.29 -18.09 2.15
C ARG A 418 38.83 -16.67 2.11
N SER A 419 37.99 -15.70 1.75
CA SER A 419 38.33 -14.28 1.83
C SER A 419 38.20 -13.72 3.25
N GLY A 420 37.86 -14.53 4.26
CA GLY A 420 37.78 -14.07 5.65
C GLY A 420 36.49 -13.31 5.99
N GLN A 421 35.42 -13.51 5.21
CA GLN A 421 34.04 -13.10 5.53
C GLN A 421 33.84 -11.61 5.90
N ARG A 422 34.60 -10.73 5.27
CA ARG A 422 34.61 -9.28 5.54
C ARG A 422 34.50 -8.41 4.29
N PHE A 423 34.26 -9.04 3.14
CA PHE A 423 34.29 -8.37 1.84
C PHE A 423 32.89 -8.29 1.23
N GLY A 424 32.60 -7.15 0.62
CA GLY A 424 31.37 -6.94 -0.14
C GLY A 424 31.39 -7.68 -1.49
N VAL A 425 30.21 -7.78 -2.10
CA VAL A 425 29.98 -8.58 -3.32
C VAL A 425 30.87 -8.18 -4.49
N GLY A 426 31.17 -6.89 -4.70
CA GLY A 426 32.06 -6.47 -5.80
C GLY A 426 33.42 -7.16 -5.74
N HIS A 427 34.05 -7.16 -4.55
CA HIS A 427 35.35 -7.80 -4.35
C HIS A 427 35.26 -9.33 -4.46
N LEU A 428 34.19 -9.93 -3.95
CA LEU A 428 33.97 -11.38 -4.07
C LEU A 428 33.81 -11.83 -5.53
N ILE A 429 33.12 -11.02 -6.35
CA ILE A 429 33.00 -11.26 -7.78
C ILE A 429 34.35 -11.13 -8.47
N ASP A 430 35.16 -10.13 -8.11
CA ASP A 430 36.50 -9.97 -8.66
C ASP A 430 37.39 -11.18 -8.37
N ILE A 431 37.32 -11.74 -7.15
CA ILE A 431 38.02 -12.99 -6.82
C ILE A 431 37.51 -14.14 -7.71
N LEU A 432 36.19 -14.38 -7.74
CA LEU A 432 35.59 -15.49 -8.48
C LEU A 432 35.90 -15.43 -9.98
N ARG A 433 35.87 -14.25 -10.59
CA ARG A 433 36.17 -14.06 -12.02
C ARG A 433 37.66 -14.00 -12.30
N GLY A 434 38.49 -13.84 -11.27
CA GLY A 434 39.93 -13.72 -11.40
C GLY A 434 40.33 -12.39 -12.03
N SER A 435 39.67 -11.30 -11.62
CA SER A 435 39.97 -9.94 -12.06
C SER A 435 41.36 -9.52 -11.57
N GLU A 436 42.11 -8.85 -12.42
CA GLU A 436 43.41 -8.28 -12.04
C GLU A 436 43.23 -6.84 -11.53
N ASN A 437 43.08 -6.67 -10.22
CA ASN A 437 43.07 -5.36 -9.59
C ASN A 437 44.08 -5.27 -8.44
N GLU A 438 44.49 -4.04 -8.10
CA GLU A 438 45.52 -3.79 -7.09
C GLU A 438 45.12 -4.35 -5.72
N ARG A 439 43.84 -4.21 -5.36
CA ARG A 439 43.30 -4.68 -4.08
C ARG A 439 43.39 -6.20 -3.93
N ILE A 440 43.21 -6.96 -5.00
CA ILE A 440 43.38 -8.42 -4.99
C ILE A 440 44.82 -8.80 -4.68
N ARG A 441 45.79 -8.16 -5.33
CA ARG A 441 47.23 -8.44 -5.12
C ARG A 441 47.68 -8.03 -3.72
N GLN A 442 47.27 -6.85 -3.24
CA GLN A 442 47.60 -6.37 -1.90
C GLN A 442 47.10 -7.31 -0.79
N LEU A 443 45.94 -7.95 -1.00
CA LEU A 443 45.35 -8.89 -0.04
C LEU A 443 45.77 -10.34 -0.27
N ALA A 444 46.65 -10.61 -1.26
CA ALA A 444 47.03 -11.94 -1.71
C ALA A 444 45.83 -12.84 -2.09
N HIS A 445 44.73 -12.25 -2.55
CA HIS A 445 43.52 -12.98 -2.90
C HIS A 445 43.62 -13.71 -4.24
N ASP A 446 44.62 -13.37 -5.05
CA ASP A 446 45.05 -14.11 -6.24
C ASP A 446 45.59 -15.51 -5.91
N GLN A 447 45.99 -15.76 -4.66
CA GLN A 447 46.47 -17.06 -4.19
C GLN A 447 45.35 -17.96 -3.64
N LEU A 448 44.12 -17.44 -3.51
CA LEU A 448 43.00 -18.22 -3.02
C LEU A 448 42.60 -19.28 -4.05
N SER A 449 42.25 -20.48 -3.59
CA SER A 449 41.75 -21.54 -4.48
C SER A 449 40.42 -21.19 -5.16
N THR A 450 39.75 -20.12 -4.72
CA THR A 450 38.52 -19.57 -5.32
C THR A 450 38.79 -18.48 -6.34
N TYR A 451 40.06 -18.10 -6.54
CA TYR A 451 40.44 -17.13 -7.56
C TYR A 451 40.23 -17.71 -8.96
N GLY A 452 39.41 -17.05 -9.78
CA GLY A 452 39.17 -17.44 -11.18
C GLY A 452 38.30 -18.69 -11.39
N ILE A 453 37.77 -19.33 -10.33
CA ILE A 453 36.94 -20.55 -10.47
C ILE A 453 35.53 -20.27 -11.02
N GLY A 454 35.14 -19.00 -11.08
CA GLY A 454 33.83 -18.50 -11.47
C GLY A 454 33.81 -17.77 -12.82
N ARG A 455 34.82 -17.99 -13.69
CA ARG A 455 34.91 -17.37 -15.02
C ARG A 455 33.79 -17.78 -15.98
N ASP A 456 33.08 -18.85 -15.67
CA ASP A 456 31.93 -19.37 -16.39
C ASP A 456 30.69 -18.47 -16.33
N LEU A 457 30.61 -17.57 -15.34
CA LEU A 457 29.48 -16.65 -15.17
C LEU A 457 29.95 -15.20 -15.30
N ASP A 458 29.10 -14.36 -15.87
CA ASP A 458 29.34 -12.92 -15.94
C ASP A 458 29.07 -12.24 -14.58
N GLU A 459 29.52 -10.99 -14.46
CA GLU A 459 29.34 -10.22 -13.22
C GLU A 459 27.86 -10.08 -12.83
N ARG A 460 26.99 -9.89 -13.81
CA ARG A 460 25.55 -9.73 -13.59
C ARG A 460 24.95 -10.98 -12.95
N THR A 461 25.23 -12.15 -13.52
CA THR A 461 24.78 -13.44 -12.98
C THR A 461 25.33 -13.67 -11.58
N TRP A 462 26.59 -13.33 -11.32
CA TRP A 462 27.15 -13.44 -9.96
C TRP A 462 26.46 -12.51 -8.95
N ARG A 463 26.14 -11.26 -9.32
CA ARG A 463 25.33 -10.37 -8.48
C ARG A 463 23.98 -11.00 -8.16
N GLY A 464 23.34 -11.63 -9.15
CA GLY A 464 22.12 -12.41 -8.99
C GLY A 464 22.26 -13.57 -8.01
N VAL A 465 23.35 -14.34 -8.09
CA VAL A 465 23.67 -15.45 -7.18
C VAL A 465 23.82 -14.96 -5.75
N PHE A 466 24.68 -13.96 -5.50
CA PHE A 466 24.87 -13.42 -4.15
C PHE A 466 23.58 -12.87 -3.55
N ARG A 467 22.78 -12.16 -4.35
CA ARG A 467 21.47 -11.64 -3.92
C ARG A 467 20.52 -12.77 -3.51
N GLN A 468 20.43 -13.84 -4.30
CA GLN A 468 19.59 -15.00 -3.97
C GLN A 468 20.12 -15.79 -2.76
N LEU A 469 21.44 -15.87 -2.55
CA LEU A 469 22.03 -16.47 -1.34
C LEU A 469 21.71 -15.68 -0.08
N VAL A 470 21.72 -14.34 -0.15
CA VAL A 470 21.31 -13.48 0.96
C VAL A 470 19.81 -13.61 1.22
N ALA A 471 18.98 -13.64 0.16
CA ALA A 471 17.54 -13.82 0.27
C ALA A 471 17.15 -15.21 0.84
N ALA A 472 17.96 -16.24 0.57
CA ALA A 472 17.77 -17.59 1.11
C ALA A 472 18.38 -17.77 2.51
N SER A 473 18.86 -16.69 3.14
CA SER A 473 19.54 -16.69 4.44
C SER A 473 20.71 -17.68 4.52
N LEU A 474 21.39 -17.93 3.40
CA LEU A 474 22.66 -18.66 3.33
C LEU A 474 23.83 -17.71 3.60
N LEU A 475 23.69 -16.45 3.17
CA LEU A 475 24.61 -15.36 3.49
C LEU A 475 23.92 -14.29 4.34
N GLU A 476 24.66 -13.71 5.27
CA GLU A 476 24.22 -12.57 6.06
C GLU A 476 25.20 -11.40 5.92
N VAL A 477 24.73 -10.21 6.28
CA VAL A 477 25.52 -8.98 6.21
C VAL A 477 26.17 -8.75 7.56
N ASP A 478 27.48 -8.58 7.55
CA ASP A 478 28.25 -8.18 8.71
C ASP A 478 28.07 -6.69 9.00
N SER A 479 27.27 -6.39 10.03
CA SER A 479 26.99 -5.03 10.49
C SER A 479 28.19 -4.39 11.21
N GLU A 480 29.07 -5.18 11.82
CA GLU A 480 30.25 -4.70 12.55
C GLU A 480 31.45 -4.49 11.61
N GLY A 481 31.62 -5.37 10.62
CA GLY A 481 32.76 -5.39 9.68
C GLY A 481 32.58 -4.55 8.41
N HIS A 482 31.87 -3.42 8.47
CA HIS A 482 31.73 -2.46 7.36
C HIS A 482 30.97 -3.01 6.13
N GLY A 483 30.01 -3.92 6.32
CA GLY A 483 29.10 -4.38 5.25
C GLY A 483 29.63 -5.54 4.40
N GLY A 484 30.54 -6.36 4.94
CA GLY A 484 30.95 -7.63 4.34
C GLY A 484 29.86 -8.72 4.38
N LEU A 485 30.06 -9.82 3.65
CA LEU A 485 29.19 -10.99 3.76
C LEU A 485 29.80 -12.09 4.63
N ARG A 486 28.95 -12.73 5.45
CA ARG A 486 29.28 -13.88 6.31
C ARG A 486 28.40 -15.09 5.99
N LEU A 487 28.92 -16.29 6.27
CA LEU A 487 28.16 -17.52 6.18
C LEU A 487 27.19 -17.64 7.37
N THR A 488 26.00 -18.15 7.11
CA THR A 488 25.08 -18.62 8.16
C THR A 488 25.26 -20.12 8.42
N ASP A 489 24.65 -20.65 9.47
CA ASP A 489 24.65 -22.10 9.74
C ASP A 489 24.07 -22.92 8.58
N ALA A 490 23.09 -22.37 7.86
CA ALA A 490 22.44 -23.03 6.72
C ALA A 490 23.37 -23.21 5.52
N SER A 491 24.44 -22.40 5.40
CA SER A 491 25.43 -22.53 4.33
C SER A 491 26.18 -23.86 4.35
N ARG A 492 26.31 -24.49 5.52
CA ARG A 492 27.09 -25.73 5.68
C ARG A 492 26.52 -26.88 4.83
N GLN A 493 25.21 -27.02 4.77
CA GLN A 493 24.55 -28.09 4.00
C GLN A 493 24.81 -27.93 2.50
N VAL A 494 24.80 -26.70 1.99
CA VAL A 494 25.09 -26.40 0.58
C VAL A 494 26.56 -26.67 0.26
N LEU A 495 27.47 -26.21 1.13
CA LEU A 495 28.91 -26.44 0.98
C LEU A 495 29.28 -27.93 0.97
N LYS A 496 28.57 -28.76 1.73
CA LYS A 496 28.75 -30.21 1.75
C LYS A 496 28.03 -30.94 0.60
N GLY A 497 27.23 -30.24 -0.20
CA GLY A 497 26.41 -30.84 -1.25
C GLY A 497 25.19 -31.60 -0.73
N GLU A 498 24.84 -31.46 0.55
CA GLU A 498 23.67 -32.08 1.18
C GLU A 498 22.35 -31.37 0.78
N ARG A 499 22.44 -30.10 0.34
CA ARG A 499 21.30 -29.28 -0.09
C ARG A 499 21.54 -28.71 -1.49
N GLN A 500 20.62 -29.02 -2.41
CA GLN A 500 20.55 -28.36 -3.72
C GLN A 500 20.01 -26.94 -3.62
N VAL A 501 20.50 -26.05 -4.48
CA VAL A 501 20.08 -24.65 -4.54
C VAL A 501 19.58 -24.34 -5.95
N MET A 502 18.25 -24.29 -6.09
CA MET A 502 17.60 -23.86 -7.31
C MET A 502 17.45 -22.34 -7.29
N MET A 503 17.89 -21.67 -8.36
CA MET A 503 17.79 -20.22 -8.49
C MET A 503 16.95 -19.83 -9.69
N ARG A 504 16.32 -18.66 -9.57
CA ARG A 504 15.73 -17.97 -10.71
C ARG A 504 16.85 -17.57 -11.65
N ARG A 505 16.75 -17.98 -12.91
CA ARG A 505 17.66 -17.51 -13.97
C ARG A 505 17.26 -16.10 -14.35
N GLU A 506 18.25 -15.23 -14.51
CA GLU A 506 18.00 -13.91 -15.04
C GLU A 506 17.68 -14.04 -16.52
N ASN A 507 16.47 -13.65 -16.91
CA ASN A 507 16.18 -13.50 -18.33
C ASN A 507 16.97 -12.26 -18.81
N PRO A 508 17.85 -12.38 -19.83
CA PRO A 508 18.29 -11.20 -20.55
C PRO A 508 17.03 -10.47 -20.98
N ALA A 509 16.98 -9.14 -20.76
CA ALA A 509 15.80 -8.31 -20.98
C ALA A 509 15.09 -8.79 -22.25
N ALA A 510 13.91 -9.41 -22.06
CA ALA A 510 13.22 -10.09 -23.15
C ALA A 510 13.20 -9.14 -24.35
N GLY A 511 13.71 -9.62 -25.49
CA GLY A 511 13.65 -8.88 -26.74
C GLY A 511 12.24 -8.32 -26.86
N ARG A 512 12.15 -7.00 -27.00
CA ARG A 512 10.90 -6.24 -27.04
C ARG A 512 9.93 -6.91 -28.00
N ASP A 513 9.05 -7.75 -27.49
CA ASP A 513 7.87 -8.11 -28.24
C ASP A 513 7.06 -6.83 -28.30
N ARG A 514 6.94 -6.28 -29.50
CA ARG A 514 6.14 -5.09 -29.81
C ARG A 514 4.66 -5.46 -29.68
N SER A 515 4.22 -5.92 -28.51
CA SER A 515 2.80 -5.87 -28.17
C SER A 515 2.43 -4.39 -28.20
N ALA A 516 1.46 -4.04 -29.04
CA ALA A 516 1.00 -2.67 -29.27
C ALA A 516 1.02 -1.83 -27.99
N GLN A 517 1.47 -0.57 -28.10
CA GLN A 517 1.47 0.42 -27.01
C GLN A 517 0.08 0.48 -26.37
N ARG A 518 -0.20 -0.38 -25.39
CA ARG A 518 -1.34 -0.25 -24.51
C ARG A 518 -0.95 0.84 -23.54
N THR A 519 -1.61 1.98 -23.66
CA THR A 519 -1.63 3.00 -22.61
C THR A 519 -1.99 2.31 -21.30
N GLY A 520 -1.34 2.67 -20.20
CA GLY A 520 -1.66 2.18 -18.85
C GLY A 520 -3.00 2.72 -18.33
N LEU A 521 -3.68 3.51 -19.15
CA LEU A 521 -5.05 3.95 -18.95
C LEU A 521 -6.01 2.88 -19.47
N PRO A 522 -7.05 2.53 -18.72
CA PRO A 522 -8.05 1.54 -19.11
C PRO A 522 -9.06 2.09 -20.14
N VAL A 523 -8.60 2.80 -21.18
CA VAL A 523 -9.44 3.44 -22.20
C VAL A 523 -8.95 3.03 -23.59
N GLN A 524 -9.87 2.74 -24.52
CA GLN A 524 -9.49 2.41 -25.89
C GLN A 524 -8.86 3.61 -26.61
N ALA A 525 -7.95 3.35 -27.56
CA ALA A 525 -7.23 4.42 -28.26
C ALA A 525 -8.18 5.40 -28.98
N GLN A 526 -9.31 4.91 -29.52
CA GLN A 526 -10.32 5.71 -30.21
C GLN A 526 -11.11 6.65 -29.28
N ASP A 527 -11.20 6.34 -27.98
CA ASP A 527 -11.99 7.10 -27.00
C ASP A 527 -11.10 8.01 -26.13
N LEU A 528 -9.78 7.92 -26.30
CA LEU A 528 -8.80 8.64 -25.49
C LEU A 528 -8.90 10.16 -25.61
N VAL A 529 -9.25 10.67 -26.81
CA VAL A 529 -9.40 12.11 -27.06
C VAL A 529 -10.58 12.66 -26.25
N LEU A 530 -11.76 12.07 -26.40
CA LEU A 530 -12.97 12.44 -25.66
C LEU A 530 -12.78 12.26 -24.15
N PHE A 531 -12.17 11.16 -23.71
CA PHE A 531 -11.88 10.92 -22.30
C PHE A 531 -11.00 12.02 -21.69
N ASN A 532 -9.95 12.46 -22.39
CA ASN A 532 -9.10 13.55 -21.93
C ASN A 532 -9.83 14.90 -21.89
N ALA A 533 -10.70 15.19 -22.87
CA ALA A 533 -11.53 16.39 -22.85
C ALA A 533 -12.49 16.39 -21.64
N LEU A 534 -13.13 15.25 -21.35
CA LEU A 534 -13.98 15.07 -20.18
C LEU A 534 -13.22 15.23 -18.86
N ARG A 535 -11.96 14.77 -18.77
CA ARG A 535 -11.08 15.05 -17.61
C ARG A 535 -10.78 16.54 -17.46
N GLY A 536 -10.56 17.24 -18.58
CA GLY A 536 -10.41 18.69 -18.59
C GLY A 536 -11.59 19.41 -17.96
N LEU A 537 -12.81 19.13 -18.43
CA LEU A 537 -14.04 19.68 -17.87
C LEU A 537 -14.20 19.36 -16.38
N ARG A 538 -13.96 18.10 -16.00
CA ARG A 538 -14.00 17.68 -14.60
C ARG A 538 -13.05 18.50 -13.72
N ALA A 539 -11.83 18.74 -14.19
CA ALA A 539 -10.84 19.54 -13.46
C ALA A 539 -11.28 20.99 -13.29
N GLU A 540 -11.89 21.60 -14.31
CA GLU A 540 -12.45 22.95 -14.24
C GLU A 540 -13.59 23.04 -13.22
N LEU A 541 -14.55 22.12 -13.29
CA LEU A 541 -15.68 22.05 -12.36
C LEU A 541 -15.25 21.82 -10.91
N ALA A 542 -14.28 20.93 -10.71
CA ALA A 542 -13.71 20.63 -9.40
C ALA A 542 -12.99 21.86 -8.81
N LYS A 543 -12.27 22.61 -9.64
CA LYS A 543 -11.61 23.86 -9.22
C LYS A 543 -12.62 24.93 -8.83
N GLN A 544 -13.69 25.10 -9.61
CA GLN A 544 -14.76 26.07 -9.31
C GLN A 544 -15.48 25.76 -7.99
N GLN A 545 -15.69 24.48 -7.69
CA GLN A 545 -16.38 24.03 -6.49
C GLN A 545 -15.46 23.74 -5.30
N ASN A 546 -14.14 23.90 -5.48
CA ASN A 546 -13.12 23.64 -4.46
C ASN A 546 -13.14 22.20 -3.89
N VAL A 547 -13.48 21.20 -4.72
CA VAL A 547 -13.59 19.78 -4.35
C VAL A 547 -12.62 18.90 -5.16
N PRO A 548 -12.29 17.67 -4.72
CA PRO A 548 -11.52 16.73 -5.53
C PRO A 548 -12.21 16.34 -6.84
N ALA A 549 -11.43 16.14 -7.91
CA ALA A 549 -11.97 15.82 -9.24
C ALA A 549 -12.89 14.59 -9.25
N PHE A 550 -12.50 13.52 -8.55
CA PHE A 550 -13.27 12.27 -8.51
C PHE A 550 -14.65 12.42 -7.84
N VAL A 551 -14.86 13.44 -7.00
CA VAL A 551 -16.16 13.72 -6.37
C VAL A 551 -17.18 14.20 -7.42
N ILE A 552 -16.71 14.96 -8.42
CA ILE A 552 -17.53 15.41 -9.55
C ILE A 552 -17.93 14.18 -10.39
N PHE A 553 -16.96 13.47 -10.96
CA PHE A 553 -17.16 12.21 -11.68
C PHE A 553 -15.97 11.27 -11.50
N HIS A 554 -16.24 9.99 -11.23
CA HIS A 554 -15.21 8.94 -11.26
C HIS A 554 -14.72 8.70 -12.70
N ASP A 555 -13.48 8.23 -12.85
CA ASP A 555 -12.90 7.86 -14.15
C ASP A 555 -13.75 6.81 -14.89
N SER A 556 -14.39 5.89 -14.16
CA SER A 556 -15.31 4.90 -14.73
C SER A 556 -16.52 5.56 -15.41
N THR A 557 -17.09 6.59 -14.79
CA THR A 557 -18.19 7.37 -15.40
C THR A 557 -17.72 8.10 -16.65
N LEU A 558 -16.57 8.78 -16.60
CA LEU A 558 -16.03 9.49 -17.77
C LEU A 558 -15.74 8.53 -18.93
N ARG A 559 -15.24 7.32 -18.64
CA ARG A 559 -15.02 6.28 -19.64
C ARG A 559 -16.34 5.80 -20.25
N ASN A 560 -17.34 5.51 -19.43
CA ASN A 560 -18.65 5.10 -19.93
C ASN A 560 -19.27 6.16 -20.85
N ILE A 561 -19.10 7.46 -20.54
CA ILE A 561 -19.51 8.56 -21.42
C ILE A 561 -18.72 8.52 -22.74
N ALA A 562 -17.39 8.34 -22.67
CA ALA A 562 -16.55 8.30 -23.85
C ALA A 562 -16.86 7.11 -24.77
N GLU A 563 -17.18 5.94 -24.19
CA GLU A 563 -17.56 4.73 -24.90
C GLU A 563 -18.97 4.79 -25.51
N GLN A 564 -19.95 5.33 -24.77
CA GLN A 564 -21.36 5.35 -25.18
C GLN A 564 -21.74 6.58 -26.01
N ARG A 565 -20.95 7.66 -25.95
CA ARG A 565 -21.14 8.93 -26.67
C ARG A 565 -22.58 9.46 -26.63
N PRO A 566 -23.16 9.67 -25.44
CA PRO A 566 -24.54 10.11 -25.31
C PRO A 566 -24.73 11.54 -25.86
N THR A 567 -25.61 11.69 -26.86
CA THR A 567 -25.89 12.98 -27.51
C THR A 567 -27.15 13.69 -26.97
N SER A 568 -27.84 13.11 -25.98
CA SER A 568 -29.04 13.65 -25.34
C SER A 568 -29.04 13.41 -23.83
N ILE A 569 -29.82 14.20 -23.08
CA ILE A 569 -29.96 14.07 -21.62
C ILE A 569 -30.55 12.71 -21.23
N ASP A 570 -31.50 12.19 -22.01
CA ASP A 570 -32.09 10.86 -21.76
C ASP A 570 -31.03 9.76 -21.90
N ALA A 571 -30.23 9.81 -22.97
CA ALA A 571 -29.12 8.87 -23.17
C ALA A 571 -28.07 8.97 -22.05
N LEU A 572 -27.74 10.20 -21.62
CA LEU A 572 -26.79 10.44 -20.53
C LEU A 572 -27.30 9.92 -19.19
N SER A 573 -28.62 9.94 -18.94
CA SER A 573 -29.21 9.42 -17.70
C SER A 573 -29.05 7.91 -17.52
N ARG A 574 -28.83 7.17 -18.60
CA ARG A 574 -28.63 5.71 -18.60
C ARG A 574 -27.16 5.33 -18.40
N VAL A 575 -26.26 6.31 -18.35
CA VAL A 575 -24.83 6.08 -18.11
C VAL A 575 -24.59 5.85 -16.63
N GLY A 576 -23.98 4.71 -16.28
CA GLY A 576 -23.67 4.36 -14.89
C GLY A 576 -22.81 5.40 -14.18
N GLY A 577 -23.25 5.80 -12.97
CA GLY A 577 -22.57 6.80 -12.13
C GLY A 577 -23.09 8.24 -12.27
N ILE A 578 -24.11 8.48 -13.09
CA ILE A 578 -24.77 9.78 -13.23
C ILE A 578 -26.14 9.76 -12.56
N GLY A 579 -26.19 10.17 -11.29
CA GLY A 579 -27.46 10.34 -10.56
C GLY A 579 -28.22 11.61 -11.01
N GLY A 580 -29.53 11.67 -10.71
CA GLY A 580 -30.42 12.76 -11.15
C GLY A 580 -29.92 14.17 -10.77
N GLY A 581 -29.29 14.33 -9.60
CA GLY A 581 -28.71 15.60 -9.18
C GLY A 581 -27.49 16.03 -10.00
N LYS A 582 -26.62 15.08 -10.40
CA LYS A 582 -25.45 15.36 -11.27
C LYS A 582 -25.89 15.60 -12.71
N LEU A 583 -26.90 14.87 -13.18
CA LEU A 583 -27.49 15.05 -14.51
C LEU A 583 -28.05 16.47 -14.67
N ALA A 584 -28.81 16.95 -13.68
CA ALA A 584 -29.37 18.30 -13.70
C ALA A 584 -28.29 19.40 -13.67
N ARG A 585 -27.21 19.20 -12.92
CA ARG A 585 -26.12 20.21 -12.79
C ARG A 585 -25.17 20.25 -13.97
N TYR A 586 -24.77 19.09 -14.51
CA TYR A 586 -23.65 19.00 -15.46
C TYR A 586 -24.03 18.43 -16.83
N GLY A 587 -25.27 17.95 -17.01
CA GLY A 587 -25.68 17.20 -18.20
C GLY A 587 -25.53 17.97 -19.52
N ALA A 588 -25.85 19.27 -19.52
CA ALA A 588 -25.72 20.10 -20.71
C ALA A 588 -24.26 20.25 -21.18
N GLN A 589 -23.34 20.56 -20.25
CA GLN A 589 -21.92 20.73 -20.54
C GLN A 589 -21.27 19.42 -21.01
N LEU A 590 -21.69 18.28 -20.45
CA LEU A 590 -21.21 16.96 -20.87
C LEU A 590 -21.62 16.64 -22.31
N ILE A 591 -22.87 16.89 -22.68
CA ILE A 591 -23.37 16.64 -24.04
C ILE A 591 -22.66 17.54 -25.06
N GLU A 592 -22.38 18.79 -24.69
CA GLU A 592 -21.64 19.72 -25.55
C GLU A 592 -20.25 19.18 -25.87
N ILE A 593 -19.47 18.77 -24.87
CA ILE A 593 -18.14 18.16 -25.08
C ILE A 593 -18.22 16.88 -25.90
N VAL A 594 -19.22 16.02 -25.64
CA VAL A 594 -19.42 14.79 -26.42
C VAL A 594 -19.72 15.09 -27.88
N ARG A 595 -20.43 16.18 -28.19
CA ARG A 595 -20.70 16.59 -29.58
C ARG A 595 -19.49 17.22 -30.27
N GLU A 596 -18.64 17.92 -29.52
CA GLU A 596 -17.46 18.58 -30.08
C GLU A 596 -16.29 17.62 -30.31
N GLN A 597 -16.12 16.62 -29.44
CA GLN A 597 -14.93 15.76 -29.38
C GLN A 597 -15.21 14.27 -29.65
N GLY A 598 -16.48 13.89 -29.81
CA GLY A 598 -16.96 12.50 -29.91
C GLY A 598 -17.44 12.08 -31.29
#